data_AF-A0A2K3KY06-F1
#
_entry.id   AF-A0A2K3KY06-F1
#
_cell.length_a   1.000
_cell.length_b   1.000
_cell.length_c   1.000
_cell.angle_alpha   90.00
_cell.angle_beta   90.00
_cell.angle_gamma   90.00
#
_symmetry.space_group_name_H-M   'P 1'
#
loop_
_entity.id
_entity.type
_entity.pdbx_description
1 polymer ?
#
loop_
_entity_poly.entity_id
_entity_poly.type
_entity_poly.pdbx_seq_one_letter_code
_entity_poly.pdbx_strand_id
1 'polypeptide(L)'
;MLVSLLCRALTAVELRKKLLSKRFSPNAVEAVINKLQKQGFINDKLYAESFSQSRWSSSTWGPRRIKQALFMKGVSQADAEKAVEVVFKDNNDCVEDDKSIVGLSKQSMDHLYVQASKQWSRGQNVPLETRKSRIIRWLQYRGFDWNVISMILKKLDKHEQNPP
;
A
#
# COMPACT_ATOMS: atom_id res chain seq x y z
N MET A 1 -23.74 -23.08 -3.70
CA MET A 1 -22.62 -22.47 -4.47
C MET A 1 -22.44 -20.95 -4.30
N LEU A 2 -23.16 -20.26 -3.41
CA LEU A 2 -22.98 -18.80 -3.14
C LEU A 2 -21.93 -18.50 -2.05
N VAL A 3 -21.59 -19.46 -1.20
CA VAL A 3 -20.69 -19.28 -0.03
C VAL A 3 -19.26 -18.89 -0.43
N SER A 4 -18.78 -19.31 -1.60
CA SER A 4 -17.44 -18.96 -2.12
C SER A 4 -17.22 -17.45 -2.34
N LEU A 5 -18.27 -16.66 -2.47
CA LEU A 5 -18.18 -15.21 -2.67
C LEU A 5 -18.00 -14.43 -1.36
N LEU A 6 -18.31 -15.03 -0.20
CA LEU A 6 -18.35 -14.32 1.09
C LEU A 6 -17.03 -14.36 1.88
N CYS A 7 -16.10 -15.26 1.55
CA CYS A 7 -14.87 -15.42 2.36
C CYS A 7 -13.74 -14.43 1.99
N ARG A 8 -13.87 -13.67 0.89
CA ARG A 8 -12.90 -12.66 0.49
C ARG A 8 -13.62 -11.44 -0.05
N ALA A 9 -13.28 -10.26 0.47
CA ALA A 9 -13.71 -9.00 -0.11
C ALA A 9 -13.24 -8.94 -1.58
N LEU A 10 -14.14 -8.56 -2.48
CA LEU A 10 -13.89 -8.41 -3.91
C LEU A 10 -14.24 -6.99 -4.33
N THR A 11 -13.50 -6.44 -5.29
CA THR A 11 -13.90 -5.19 -5.95
C THR A 11 -15.07 -5.45 -6.91
N ALA A 12 -15.77 -4.38 -7.28
CA ALA A 12 -16.83 -4.46 -8.29
C ALA A 12 -16.32 -5.07 -9.61
N VAL A 13 -15.10 -4.71 -10.02
CA VAL A 13 -14.45 -5.22 -11.24
C VAL A 13 -14.11 -6.71 -11.13
N GLU A 14 -13.59 -7.16 -9.98
CA GLU A 14 -13.31 -8.58 -9.75
C GLU A 14 -14.60 -9.40 -9.76
N LEU A 15 -15.68 -8.89 -9.16
CA LEU A 15 -16.98 -9.55 -9.19
C LEU A 15 -17.54 -9.62 -10.62
N ARG A 16 -17.48 -8.52 -11.37
CA ARG A 16 -17.90 -8.47 -12.78
C ARG A 16 -17.19 -9.55 -13.60
N LYS A 17 -15.85 -9.61 -13.49
CA LYS A 17 -15.03 -10.60 -14.19
C LYS A 17 -15.42 -12.04 -13.81
N LYS A 18 -15.69 -12.28 -12.52
CA LYS A 18 -16.09 -13.61 -12.01
C LYS A 18 -17.50 -14.03 -12.42
N LEU A 19 -18.43 -13.09 -12.60
CA LEU A 19 -19.79 -13.41 -13.07
C LEU A 19 -19.81 -13.59 -14.60
N LEU A 20 -19.07 -12.77 -15.35
CA LEU A 20 -18.96 -12.94 -16.81
C LEU A 20 -18.27 -14.26 -17.18
N SER A 21 -17.25 -14.69 -16.43
CA SER A 21 -16.61 -15.99 -16.66
C SER A 21 -17.55 -17.18 -16.44
N LYS A 22 -18.61 -17.00 -15.66
CA LYS A 22 -19.70 -17.97 -15.43
C LYS A 22 -20.82 -17.89 -16.48
N ARG A 23 -20.64 -17.12 -17.57
CA ARG A 23 -21.59 -16.99 -18.68
C ARG A 23 -22.93 -16.33 -18.31
N PHE A 24 -22.98 -15.54 -17.23
CA PHE A 24 -24.14 -14.69 -16.96
C PHE A 24 -24.24 -13.55 -17.99
N SER A 25 -25.45 -13.08 -18.28
CA SER A 25 -25.65 -11.98 -19.21
C SER A 25 -25.09 -10.67 -18.64
N PRO A 26 -24.47 -9.80 -19.47
CA PRO A 26 -23.91 -8.53 -19.00
C PRO A 26 -24.92 -7.66 -18.24
N ASN A 27 -26.17 -7.60 -18.72
CA ASN A 27 -27.24 -6.83 -18.07
C ASN A 27 -27.56 -7.35 -16.66
N ALA A 28 -27.63 -8.68 -16.48
CA ALA A 28 -27.86 -9.28 -15.17
C ALA A 28 -26.68 -9.04 -14.22
N VAL A 29 -25.45 -9.09 -14.74
CA VAL A 29 -24.23 -8.82 -13.95
C VAL A 29 -24.23 -7.38 -13.44
N GLU A 30 -24.50 -6.39 -14.28
CA GLU A 30 -24.58 -4.99 -13.84
C GLU A 30 -25.71 -4.76 -12.84
N ALA A 31 -26.88 -5.37 -13.04
CA ALA A 31 -27.98 -5.27 -12.10
C ALA A 31 -27.61 -5.81 -10.71
N VAL A 32 -26.90 -6.95 -10.65
CA VAL A 32 -26.44 -7.56 -9.40
C VAL A 32 -25.37 -6.69 -8.73
N ILE A 33 -24.37 -6.20 -9.48
CA ILE A 33 -23.32 -5.34 -8.94
C ILE A 33 -23.93 -4.06 -8.36
N ASN A 34 -24.82 -3.39 -9.10
CA ASN A 34 -25.50 -2.19 -8.63
C ASN A 34 -26.33 -2.44 -7.37
N LYS A 35 -27.03 -3.59 -7.30
CA LYS A 35 -27.79 -3.97 -6.10
C LYS A 35 -26.87 -4.16 -4.89
N LEU A 36 -25.75 -4.86 -5.07
CA LEU A 36 -24.78 -5.12 -4.00
C LEU A 36 -24.05 -3.85 -3.55
N GLN A 37 -23.74 -2.94 -4.47
CA GLN A 37 -23.18 -1.62 -4.13
C GLN A 37 -24.18 -0.78 -3.34
N LYS A 38 -25.46 -0.72 -3.77
CA LYS A 38 -26.52 0.00 -3.03
C LYS A 38 -26.75 -0.55 -1.63
N GLN A 39 -26.59 -1.86 -1.45
CA GLN A 39 -26.71 -2.53 -0.15
C GLN A 39 -25.42 -2.45 0.68
N GLY A 40 -24.34 -1.85 0.16
CA GLY A 40 -23.06 -1.72 0.86
C GLY A 40 -22.20 -2.98 0.92
N PHE A 41 -22.62 -4.09 0.27
CA PHE A 41 -21.84 -5.33 0.22
C PHE A 41 -20.58 -5.21 -0.65
N ILE A 42 -20.60 -4.31 -1.64
CA ILE A 42 -19.43 -3.96 -2.45
C ILE A 42 -19.12 -2.50 -2.21
N ASN A 43 -17.93 -2.24 -1.70
CA ASN A 43 -17.43 -0.89 -1.48
C ASN A 43 -15.94 -0.86 -1.83
N ASP A 44 -15.65 -0.38 -3.04
CA ASP A 44 -14.27 -0.32 -3.56
C ASP A 44 -13.39 0.63 -2.74
N LYS A 45 -13.98 1.63 -2.07
CA LYS A 45 -13.26 2.55 -1.17
C LYS A 45 -12.79 1.84 0.10
N LEU A 46 -13.73 1.19 0.81
CA LEU A 46 -13.41 0.40 2.01
C LEU A 46 -12.45 -0.74 1.68
N TYR A 47 -12.62 -1.35 0.50
CA TYR A 47 -11.68 -2.35 -0.01
C TYR A 47 -10.28 -1.75 -0.16
N ALA A 48 -10.16 -0.59 -0.79
CA ALA A 48 -8.89 0.07 -1.05
C ALA A 48 -8.16 0.44 0.25
N GLU A 49 -8.86 0.98 1.24
CA GLU A 49 -8.32 1.31 2.56
C GLU A 49 -7.82 0.06 3.29
N SER A 50 -8.68 -0.97 3.41
CA SER A 50 -8.34 -2.22 4.07
C SER A 50 -7.16 -2.93 3.39
N PHE A 51 -7.14 -2.92 2.06
CA PHE A 51 -6.05 -3.49 1.27
C PHE A 51 -4.73 -2.71 1.50
N SER A 52 -4.79 -1.39 1.50
CA SER A 52 -3.63 -0.52 1.74
C SER A 52 -3.04 -0.76 3.12
N GLN A 53 -3.89 -0.76 4.16
CA GLN A 53 -3.48 -1.00 5.54
C GLN A 53 -2.88 -2.39 5.74
N SER A 54 -3.49 -3.41 5.13
CA SER A 54 -2.98 -4.78 5.19
C SER A 54 -1.60 -4.91 4.51
N ARG A 55 -1.42 -4.28 3.34
CA ARG A 55 -0.14 -4.34 2.61
C ARG A 55 0.96 -3.52 3.27
N TRP A 56 0.60 -2.41 3.89
CA TRP A 56 1.52 -1.64 4.72
C TRP A 56 2.00 -2.46 5.92
N SER A 57 1.07 -2.98 6.74
CA SER A 57 1.40 -3.69 7.98
C SER A 57 2.10 -5.04 7.77
N SER A 58 1.65 -5.85 6.80
CA SER A 58 2.19 -7.21 6.59
C SER A 58 3.44 -7.25 5.72
N SER A 59 3.54 -6.30 4.77
CA SER A 59 4.50 -6.38 3.67
C SER A 59 5.30 -5.09 3.49
N THR A 60 5.06 -4.04 4.29
CA THR A 60 5.77 -2.76 4.16
C THR A 60 5.78 -2.26 2.72
N TRP A 61 4.65 -2.42 2.02
CA TRP A 61 4.52 -1.86 0.67
C TRP A 61 4.40 -0.36 0.76
N GLY A 62 5.09 0.34 -0.14
CA GLY A 62 5.02 1.78 -0.26
C GLY A 62 3.82 2.25 -1.09
N PRO A 63 3.53 3.56 -1.03
CA PRO A 63 2.40 4.20 -1.71
C PRO A 63 2.26 3.80 -3.18
N ARG A 64 3.36 3.87 -3.96
CA ARG A 64 3.33 3.64 -5.41
C ARG A 64 2.90 2.20 -5.75
N ARG A 65 3.43 1.23 -5.01
CA ARG A 65 3.12 -0.18 -5.23
C ARG A 65 1.69 -0.52 -4.85
N ILE A 66 1.20 0.05 -3.75
CA ILE A 66 -0.19 -0.13 -3.32
C ILE A 66 -1.14 0.45 -4.37
N LYS A 67 -0.92 1.70 -4.82
CA LYS A 67 -1.73 2.33 -5.88
C LYS A 67 -1.78 1.48 -7.15
N GLN A 68 -0.62 0.99 -7.60
CA GLN A 68 -0.54 0.13 -8.78
C GLN A 68 -1.35 -1.17 -8.60
N ALA A 69 -1.24 -1.82 -7.44
CA ALA A 69 -1.98 -3.04 -7.15
C ALA A 69 -3.50 -2.81 -7.08
N LEU A 70 -3.94 -1.68 -6.50
CA LEU A 70 -5.35 -1.29 -6.46
C LEU A 70 -5.91 -1.02 -7.86
N PHE A 71 -5.14 -0.33 -8.70
CA PHE A 71 -5.52 -0.09 -10.09
C PHE A 71 -5.69 -1.40 -10.88
N MET A 72 -4.76 -2.36 -10.72
CA MET A 72 -4.90 -3.69 -11.33
C MET A 72 -6.12 -4.47 -10.84
N LYS A 73 -6.64 -4.14 -9.65
CA LYS A 73 -7.87 -4.70 -9.08
C LYS A 73 -9.14 -3.94 -9.50
N GLY A 74 -9.00 -2.92 -10.34
CA GLY A 74 -10.11 -2.13 -10.86
C GLY A 74 -10.65 -1.08 -9.90
N VAL A 75 -9.90 -0.73 -8.85
CA VAL A 75 -10.21 0.43 -8.01
C VAL A 75 -9.87 1.70 -8.80
N SER A 76 -10.72 2.72 -8.70
CA SER A 76 -10.49 4.01 -9.36
C SER A 76 -9.19 4.66 -8.86
N GLN A 77 -8.55 5.48 -9.71
CA GLN A 77 -7.34 6.20 -9.31
C GLN A 77 -7.60 7.10 -8.10
N ALA A 78 -8.74 7.79 -8.07
CA ALA A 78 -9.11 8.68 -6.97
C ALA A 78 -9.30 7.92 -5.66
N ASP A 79 -9.93 6.74 -5.67
CA ASP A 79 -10.12 5.94 -4.45
C ASP A 79 -8.80 5.31 -3.99
N ALA A 80 -7.93 4.91 -4.92
CA ALA A 80 -6.61 4.39 -4.59
C ALA A 80 -5.68 5.46 -3.99
N GLU A 81 -5.74 6.69 -4.49
CA GLU A 81 -5.01 7.83 -3.93
C GLU A 81 -5.48 8.16 -2.51
N LYS A 82 -6.80 8.26 -2.31
CA LYS A 82 -7.40 8.48 -0.98
C LYS A 82 -7.05 7.38 0.01
N ALA A 83 -7.16 6.11 -0.39
CA ALA A 83 -6.86 4.99 0.49
C ALA A 83 -5.40 4.98 0.96
N VAL A 84 -4.47 5.34 0.07
CA VAL A 84 -3.06 5.48 0.42
C VAL A 84 -2.86 6.71 1.30
N GLU A 85 -3.51 7.82 1.00
CA GLU A 85 -3.45 9.02 1.85
C GLU A 85 -3.88 8.73 3.29
N VAL A 86 -4.99 8.02 3.50
CA VAL A 86 -5.49 7.63 4.83
C VAL A 86 -4.49 6.74 5.60
N VAL A 87 -3.77 5.86 4.91
CA VAL A 87 -2.80 4.95 5.57
C VAL A 87 -1.49 5.65 5.91
N PHE A 88 -1.05 6.59 5.06
CA PHE A 88 0.28 7.17 5.16
C PHE A 88 0.32 8.60 5.69
N LYS A 89 -0.77 9.37 5.61
CA LYS A 89 -0.93 10.65 6.29
C LYS A 89 -1.78 10.43 7.54
N ASP A 90 -1.28 10.89 8.68
CA ASP A 90 -2.03 10.83 9.93
C ASP A 90 -3.15 11.88 9.87
N ASN A 91 -4.37 11.53 10.29
CA ASN A 91 -5.53 12.46 10.28
C ASN A 91 -5.37 13.66 11.24
N ASN A 92 -4.23 13.78 11.93
CA ASN A 92 -3.93 14.86 12.89
C ASN A 92 -3.04 15.97 12.31
N ASP A 93 -2.50 15.82 11.10
CA ASP A 93 -1.71 16.88 10.45
C ASP A 93 -2.64 17.76 9.60
N CYS A 94 -3.51 18.51 10.29
CA CYS A 94 -4.20 19.66 9.74
C CYS A 94 -3.19 20.79 9.53
N VAL A 95 -2.32 20.69 8.53
CA VAL A 95 -1.52 21.81 8.08
C VAL A 95 -1.61 21.89 6.57
N GLU A 96 -2.51 22.77 6.11
CA GLU A 96 -2.39 23.44 4.81
C GLU A 96 -1.12 24.29 4.85
N ASP A 97 0.04 23.66 4.68
CA ASP A 97 1.23 24.38 4.25
C ASP A 97 2.17 23.43 3.52
N ASP A 98 2.40 23.80 2.27
CA ASP A 98 3.50 23.39 1.41
C ASP A 98 3.76 21.88 1.30
N LYS A 99 3.05 21.23 0.36
CA LYS A 99 3.55 20.15 -0.53
C LYS A 99 4.72 19.34 0.07
N SER A 100 4.50 18.73 1.24
CA SER A 100 5.61 18.14 1.96
C SER A 100 6.19 17.02 1.11
N ILE A 101 7.46 17.21 0.77
CA ILE A 101 8.25 16.39 -0.16
C ILE A 101 8.37 14.92 0.32
N VAL A 102 7.80 14.61 1.48
CA VAL A 102 7.82 13.34 2.19
C VAL A 102 6.37 12.96 2.49
N GLY A 103 5.69 12.30 1.56
CA GLY A 103 4.28 11.87 1.70
C GLY A 103 4.03 10.78 2.76
N LEU A 104 4.81 10.73 3.85
CA LEU A 104 4.69 9.78 4.95
C LEU A 104 4.64 10.51 6.30
N SER A 105 3.70 10.14 7.15
CA SER A 105 3.61 10.60 8.54
C SER A 105 4.82 10.17 9.35
N LYS A 106 5.07 10.87 10.47
CA LYS A 106 6.16 10.53 11.39
C LYS A 106 6.08 9.07 11.86
N GLN A 107 4.88 8.61 12.21
CA GLN A 107 4.65 7.22 12.62
C GLN A 107 4.96 6.22 11.51
N SER A 108 4.53 6.51 10.29
CA SER A 108 4.80 5.65 9.13
C SER A 108 6.30 5.57 8.84
N MET A 109 7.01 6.69 8.99
CA MET A 109 8.46 6.76 8.83
C MET A 109 9.21 5.93 9.88
N ASP A 110 8.79 6.02 11.14
CA ASP A 110 9.42 5.25 12.23
C ASP A 110 9.16 3.74 12.09
N HIS A 111 7.95 3.36 11.68
CA HIS A 111 7.66 1.96 11.31
C HIS A 111 8.58 1.48 10.18
N LEU A 112 8.72 2.27 9.10
CA LEU A 112 9.58 1.92 7.98
C LEU A 112 11.04 1.74 8.42
N TYR A 113 11.53 2.63 9.28
CA TYR A 113 12.87 2.55 9.84
C TYR A 113 13.11 1.25 10.60
N VAL A 114 12.18 0.82 11.45
CA VAL A 114 12.29 -0.46 12.19
C VAL A 114 12.37 -1.65 11.25
N GLN A 115 11.63 -1.64 10.13
CA GLN A 115 11.71 -2.72 9.15
C GLN A 115 13.01 -2.68 8.34
N ALA A 116 13.46 -1.47 7.97
CA ALA A 116 14.70 -1.28 7.23
C ALA A 116 15.93 -1.65 8.07
N SER A 117 15.97 -1.31 9.36
CA SER A 117 17.06 -1.68 10.27
C SER A 117 17.19 -3.19 10.43
N LYS A 118 16.06 -3.91 10.53
CA LYS A 118 16.05 -5.39 10.52
C LYS A 118 16.66 -5.96 9.24
N GLN A 119 16.37 -5.38 8.08
CA GLN A 119 16.98 -5.81 6.81
C GLN A 119 18.46 -5.44 6.73
N TRP A 120 18.83 -4.28 7.27
CA TRP A 120 20.22 -3.81 7.32
C TRP A 120 21.09 -4.78 8.14
N SER A 121 20.63 -5.19 9.32
CA SER A 121 21.37 -6.11 10.20
C SER A 121 21.57 -7.51 9.59
N ARG A 122 20.65 -7.98 8.74
CA ARG A 122 20.80 -9.27 8.02
C ARG A 122 21.97 -9.27 7.03
N GLY A 123 22.52 -8.11 6.69
CA GLY A 123 23.61 -7.93 5.73
C GLY A 123 24.91 -7.42 6.32
N GLN A 124 25.16 -7.53 7.64
CA GLN A 124 26.36 -6.94 8.26
C GLN A 124 27.69 -7.44 7.66
N ASN A 125 27.74 -8.68 7.15
CA ASN A 125 28.94 -9.30 6.61
C ASN A 125 29.38 -8.79 5.22
N VAL A 126 28.67 -7.83 4.62
CA VAL A 126 29.06 -7.24 3.33
C VAL A 126 29.53 -5.78 3.47
N PRO A 127 30.31 -5.24 2.51
CA PRO A 127 30.73 -3.85 2.52
C PRO A 127 29.55 -2.87 2.59
N LEU A 128 29.77 -1.70 3.20
CA LEU A 128 28.76 -0.66 3.43
C LEU A 128 28.00 -0.27 2.14
N GLU A 129 28.72 -0.06 1.04
CA GLU A 129 28.14 0.26 -0.27
C GLU A 129 27.19 -0.84 -0.78
N THR A 130 27.53 -2.10 -0.51
CA THR A 130 26.68 -3.24 -0.87
C THR A 130 25.45 -3.31 0.03
N ARG A 131 25.56 -2.95 1.33
CA ARG A 131 24.39 -2.86 2.24
C ARG A 131 23.43 -1.76 1.78
N LYS A 132 23.95 -0.56 1.50
CA LYS A 132 23.17 0.58 0.98
C LYS A 132 22.42 0.20 -0.29
N SER A 133 23.12 -0.38 -1.26
CA SER A 133 22.54 -0.84 -2.52
C SER A 133 21.42 -1.86 -2.33
N ARG A 134 21.58 -2.80 -1.38
CA ARG A 134 20.53 -3.79 -1.04
C ARG A 134 19.28 -3.14 -0.45
N ILE A 135 19.44 -2.21 0.50
CA ILE A 135 18.29 -1.50 1.08
C ILE A 135 17.61 -0.60 0.05
N ILE A 136 18.37 0.11 -0.77
CA ILE A 136 17.82 0.93 -1.87
C ILE A 136 16.95 0.06 -2.76
N ARG A 137 17.50 -1.05 -3.28
CA ARG A 137 16.78 -1.96 -4.17
C ARG A 137 15.54 -2.55 -3.50
N TRP A 138 15.65 -2.90 -2.23
CA TRP A 138 14.54 -3.43 -1.44
C TRP A 138 13.42 -2.40 -1.28
N LEU A 139 13.71 -1.16 -0.88
CA LEU A 139 12.72 -0.10 -0.70
C LEU A 139 12.11 0.35 -2.04
N GLN A 140 12.92 0.45 -3.10
CA GLN A 140 12.43 0.74 -4.46
C GLN A 140 11.45 -0.34 -4.92
N TYR A 141 11.78 -1.62 -4.73
CA TYR A 141 10.87 -2.71 -5.07
C TYR A 141 9.58 -2.66 -4.25
N ARG A 142 9.65 -2.23 -2.98
CA ARG A 142 8.46 -2.04 -2.14
C ARG A 142 7.63 -0.83 -2.58
N GLY A 143 8.18 0.09 -3.37
CA GLY A 143 7.45 1.20 -3.99
C GLY A 143 7.55 2.51 -3.21
N PHE A 144 8.65 2.74 -2.50
CA PHE A 144 8.96 4.04 -1.88
C PHE A 144 9.68 4.97 -2.85
N ASP A 145 9.42 6.26 -2.71
CA ASP A 145 10.10 7.30 -3.47
C ASP A 145 11.52 7.54 -2.95
N TRP A 146 12.38 8.06 -3.83
CA TRP A 146 13.80 8.27 -3.53
C TRP A 146 14.03 9.13 -2.28
N ASN A 147 13.19 10.15 -2.05
CA ASN A 147 13.33 11.05 -0.91
C ASN A 147 13.18 10.30 0.42
N VAL A 148 12.19 9.41 0.52
CA VAL A 148 11.98 8.54 1.69
C VAL A 148 13.17 7.61 1.88
N ILE A 149 13.64 7.00 0.78
CA ILE A 149 14.78 6.07 0.81
C ILE A 149 16.03 6.77 1.32
N SER A 150 16.34 7.94 0.78
CA SER A 150 17.50 8.76 1.18
C SER A 150 17.44 9.14 2.66
N MET A 151 16.27 9.53 3.16
CA MET A 151 16.07 9.84 4.58
C MET A 151 16.29 8.62 5.48
N ILE A 152 15.78 7.46 5.11
CA ILE A 152 15.98 6.21 5.86
C ILE A 152 17.46 5.81 5.87
N LEU A 153 18.16 5.87 4.73
CA LEU A 153 19.59 5.58 4.67
C LEU A 153 20.41 6.53 5.55
N LYS A 154 20.10 7.83 5.51
CA LYS A 154 20.76 8.83 6.36
C LYS A 154 20.54 8.55 7.86
N LYS A 155 19.35 8.06 8.24
CA LYS A 155 19.07 7.62 9.62
C LYS A 155 19.87 6.36 9.99
N LEU A 156 19.96 5.39 9.08
CA LEU A 156 20.70 4.14 9.29
C LEU A 156 22.22 4.38 9.42
N ASP A 157 22.80 5.20 8.54
CA ASP A 157 24.22 5.54 8.57
C ASP A 157 24.62 6.24 9.89
N LYS A 158 23.77 7.14 10.40
CA LYS A 158 23.99 7.82 11.69
C LYS A 158 24.01 6.85 12.87
N HIS A 159 23.17 5.82 12.83
CA HIS A 159 23.12 4.80 13.88
C HIS A 159 24.34 3.87 13.86
N GLU A 160 24.98 3.67 12.70
CA GLU A 160 26.26 2.92 12.64
C GLU A 160 27.44 3.74 13.18
N GLN A 161 27.42 5.07 13.03
CA GLN A 161 28.51 5.94 13.49
C GLN A 161 28.48 6.22 15.00
N ASN A 162 27.32 6.09 15.64
CA ASN A 162 27.15 6.20 17.10
C ASN A 162 26.44 4.94 17.64
N PRO A 163 27.17 3.84 17.91
CA PRO A 163 26.59 2.73 18.66
C PRO A 163 26.33 3.15 20.13
N PRO A 164 25.30 2.62 20.78
CA PRO A 164 25.03 2.85 22.21
C PRO A 164 26.13 2.30 23.12
#